data_AF-A0A961QKZ3-F1
#
_entry.id   AF-A0A961QKZ3-F1
#
_cell.length_a   1.000
_cell.length_b   1.000
_cell.length_c   1.000
_cell.angle_alpha   90.00
_cell.angle_beta   90.00
_cell.angle_gamma   90.00
#
_symmetry.space_group_name_H-M   'P 1'
#
loop_
_entity.id
_entity.type
_entity.pdbx_description
1 polymer ?
#
loop_
_entity_poly.entity_id
_entity_poly.type
_entity_poly.pdbx_seq_one_letter_code
_entity_poly.pdbx_strand_id
1 'polypeptide(L)'
;MSGIPHDHYEPKTGIEKWLHRRLPIVGLIYDTLMIPTPKNLNWWWIWGIVLAFCLALQIVTGIVLVMHYTPSAEAAFRSVEHIMRDVNGGYMLRYLHA
;
A
#
# COMPACT_ATOMS: atom_id res chain seq x y z
N MET A 1 6.77 -19.51 -9.43
CA MET A 1 5.29 -19.52 -9.20
C MET A 1 4.47 -19.04 -10.41
N SER A 2 5.06 -18.70 -11.57
CA SER A 2 4.28 -18.41 -12.79
C SER A 2 4.11 -19.61 -13.74
N GLY A 3 4.89 -20.68 -13.53
CA GLY A 3 4.96 -21.82 -14.47
C GLY A 3 5.61 -21.49 -15.82
N ILE A 4 6.02 -20.23 -16.03
CA ILE A 4 6.64 -19.73 -17.26
C ILE A 4 8.16 -19.66 -17.03
N PRO A 5 9.01 -20.09 -17.96
CA PRO A 5 10.46 -19.91 -17.85
C PRO A 5 10.85 -18.43 -17.76
N HIS A 6 11.66 -18.06 -16.77
CA HIS A 6 12.22 -16.72 -16.57
C HIS A 6 13.49 -16.78 -15.73
N ASP A 7 14.29 -15.72 -15.78
CA ASP A 7 15.51 -15.60 -15.00
C ASP A 7 15.20 -15.26 -13.53
N HIS A 8 15.96 -15.85 -12.62
CA HIS A 8 15.81 -15.65 -11.18
C HIS A 8 16.78 -14.61 -10.63
N TYR A 9 16.46 -14.09 -9.44
CA TYR A 9 17.32 -13.14 -8.75
C TYR A 9 18.70 -13.71 -8.39
N GLU A 10 19.76 -13.02 -8.80
CA GLU A 10 21.13 -13.31 -8.41
C GLU A 10 21.72 -12.20 -7.52
N PRO A 11 22.11 -12.49 -6.26
CA PRO A 11 22.68 -11.49 -5.36
C PRO A 11 24.11 -11.11 -5.79
N LYS A 12 24.35 -9.81 -6.00
CA LYS A 12 25.62 -9.28 -6.51
C LYS A 12 26.50 -8.76 -5.38
N THR A 13 25.92 -7.96 -4.48
CA THR A 13 26.66 -7.32 -3.39
C THR A 13 26.92 -8.27 -2.22
N GLY A 14 27.93 -7.98 -1.39
CA GLY A 14 28.24 -8.80 -0.22
C GLY A 14 27.09 -8.87 0.79
N ILE A 15 26.37 -7.75 0.96
CA ILE A 15 25.20 -7.65 1.85
C ILE A 15 24.04 -8.48 1.27
N GLU A 16 23.76 -8.39 -0.03
CA GLU A 16 22.73 -9.20 -0.70
C GLU A 16 23.01 -10.69 -0.56
N LYS A 17 24.27 -11.13 -0.76
CA LYS A 17 24.65 -12.54 -0.61
C LYS A 17 24.45 -13.02 0.82
N TRP A 18 24.81 -12.21 1.80
CA TRP A 18 24.60 -12.55 3.21
C TRP A 18 23.10 -12.65 3.56
N LEU A 19 22.30 -11.68 3.09
CA LEU A 19 20.86 -11.65 3.36
C LEU A 19 20.17 -12.81 2.66
N HIS A 20 20.44 -13.03 1.37
CA HIS A 20 19.83 -14.09 0.57
C HIS A 20 20.07 -15.49 1.16
N ARG A 21 21.26 -15.74 1.75
CA ARG A 21 21.56 -17.01 2.43
C ARG A 21 20.74 -17.25 3.70
N ARG A 22 20.31 -16.20 4.39
CA ARG A 22 19.54 -16.32 5.63
C ARG A 22 18.04 -16.26 5.38
N LEU A 23 17.65 -15.34 4.50
CA LEU A 23 16.28 -14.94 4.28
C LEU A 23 16.16 -14.31 2.88
N PRO A 24 15.72 -15.08 1.87
CA PRO A 24 15.71 -14.65 0.47
C PRO A 24 14.55 -13.70 0.12
N ILE A 25 14.26 -12.70 0.97
CA ILE A 25 13.17 -11.72 0.72
C ILE A 25 13.40 -10.94 -0.57
N VAL A 26 14.65 -10.53 -0.85
CA VAL A 26 14.95 -9.78 -2.07
C VAL A 26 14.68 -10.63 -3.32
N GLY A 27 14.98 -11.93 -3.26
CA GLY A 27 14.66 -12.87 -4.32
C GLY A 27 13.17 -13.03 -4.53
N LEU A 28 12.41 -13.19 -3.43
CA LEU A 28 10.94 -13.27 -3.48
C LEU A 28 10.32 -12.02 -4.10
N ILE A 29 10.78 -10.83 -3.72
CA ILE A 29 10.30 -9.56 -4.28
C ILE A 29 10.63 -9.49 -5.77
N TYR A 30 11.85 -9.83 -6.17
CA TYR A 30 12.27 -9.81 -7.56
C TYR A 30 11.42 -10.76 -8.42
N ASP A 31 11.25 -12.02 -7.99
CA ASP A 31 10.46 -13.02 -8.72
C ASP A 31 8.98 -12.63 -8.83
N THR A 32 8.46 -11.85 -7.86
CA THR A 32 7.09 -11.34 -7.89
C THR A 32 6.95 -10.18 -8.87
N LEU A 33 7.92 -9.26 -8.90
CA LEU A 33 7.87 -8.05 -9.75
C LEU A 33 8.27 -8.32 -11.20
N MET A 34 9.18 -9.27 -11.43
CA MET A 34 9.73 -9.59 -12.76
C MET A 34 8.99 -10.75 -13.43
N ILE A 35 7.75 -11.02 -13.02
CA ILE A 35 6.93 -12.06 -13.62
C ILE A 35 6.70 -11.76 -15.11
N PRO A 36 6.91 -12.74 -16.01
CA PRO A 36 6.66 -12.55 -17.43
C PRO A 36 5.17 -12.27 -17.66
N THR A 37 4.87 -11.04 -18.10
CA THR A 37 3.50 -10.54 -18.29
C THR A 37 3.19 -10.42 -19.79
N PRO A 38 1.97 -10.78 -20.26
CA PRO A 38 1.59 -10.64 -21.67
C PRO A 38 1.73 -9.20 -22.17
N LYS A 39 2.20 -9.01 -23.40
CA LYS A 39 2.42 -7.67 -23.99
C LYS A 39 1.14 -6.96 -24.43
N ASN A 40 0.01 -7.67 -24.51
CA ASN A 40 -1.26 -7.20 -25.07
C ASN A 40 -2.33 -6.91 -23.99
N LEU A 41 -1.93 -6.54 -22.77
CA LEU A 41 -2.89 -6.10 -21.76
C LEU A 41 -3.63 -4.84 -22.22
N ASN A 42 -4.93 -4.78 -21.94
CA ASN A 42 -5.76 -3.61 -22.19
C ASN A 42 -5.94 -2.78 -20.90
N TRP A 43 -6.66 -1.66 -21.00
CA TRP A 43 -6.89 -0.74 -19.87
C TRP A 43 -7.64 -1.34 -18.68
N TRP A 44 -8.37 -2.44 -18.83
CA TRP A 44 -9.08 -3.07 -17.71
C TRP A 44 -8.15 -3.68 -16.68
N TRP A 45 -6.90 -3.98 -17.03
CA TRP A 45 -5.91 -4.54 -16.11
C TRP A 45 -5.34 -3.54 -15.10
N ILE A 46 -5.56 -2.23 -15.30
CA ILE A 46 -5.06 -1.20 -14.36
C ILE A 46 -5.85 -1.16 -13.04
N TRP A 47 -7.08 -1.69 -13.02
CA TRP A 47 -7.93 -1.58 -11.83
C TRP A 47 -7.36 -2.31 -10.62
N GLY A 48 -6.53 -3.34 -10.82
CA GLY A 48 -5.81 -4.01 -9.73
C GLY A 48 -4.89 -3.05 -8.98
N ILE A 49 -4.08 -2.26 -9.68
CA ILE A 49 -3.17 -1.30 -9.03
C ILE A 49 -3.94 -0.11 -8.43
N VAL A 50 -5.05 0.31 -9.06
CA VAL A 50 -5.94 1.33 -8.49
C VAL A 50 -6.51 0.86 -7.15
N LEU A 51 -6.96 -0.39 -7.05
CA LEU A 51 -7.46 -0.97 -5.79
C LEU A 51 -6.36 -1.06 -4.72
N ALA A 52 -5.15 -1.48 -5.10
CA ALA A 52 -4.01 -1.51 -4.18
C ALA A 52 -3.67 -0.11 -3.65
N PHE A 53 -3.71 0.90 -4.52
CA PHE A 53 -3.55 2.30 -4.13
C PHE A 53 -4.67 2.76 -3.19
N CYS A 54 -5.94 2.49 -3.51
CA CYS A 54 -7.07 2.84 -2.65
C CYS A 54 -6.95 2.18 -1.28
N LEU A 55 -6.54 0.91 -1.21
CA LEU A 55 -6.32 0.22 0.07
C LEU A 55 -5.24 0.92 0.91
N ALA A 56 -4.08 1.21 0.31
CA ALA A 56 -3.00 1.90 1.01
C ALA A 56 -3.43 3.31 1.46
N LEU A 57 -4.10 4.07 0.58
CA LEU A 57 -4.67 5.38 0.88
C LEU A 57 -5.60 5.30 2.10
N GLN A 58 -6.56 4.38 2.06
CA GLN A 58 -7.58 4.22 3.11
C GLN A 58 -7.00 3.79 4.45
N ILE A 59 -5.99 2.91 4.45
CA ILE A 59 -5.28 2.53 5.68
C ILE A 59 -4.55 3.74 6.28
N VAL A 60 -3.78 4.46 5.46
CA VAL A 60 -3.00 5.61 5.94
C VAL A 60 -3.90 6.72 6.45
N THR A 61 -4.89 7.15 5.67
CA THR A 61 -5.81 8.22 6.09
C THR A 61 -6.70 7.77 7.25
N GLY A 62 -7.13 6.52 7.29
CA GLY A 62 -7.93 5.95 8.38
C GLY A 62 -7.17 5.92 9.72
N ILE A 63 -5.89 5.52 9.70
CA ILE A 63 -5.03 5.56 10.90
C ILE A 63 -4.86 7.00 11.40
N VAL A 64 -4.70 7.98 10.50
CA VAL A 64 -4.59 9.38 10.93
C VAL A 64 -5.92 9.88 11.52
N LEU A 65 -7.05 9.54 10.91
CA LEU A 65 -8.37 9.97 11.39
C LEU A 65 -8.73 9.36 12.74
N VAL A 66 -8.40 8.08 12.99
CA VAL A 66 -8.71 7.43 14.28
C VAL A 66 -7.95 8.05 15.46
N MET A 67 -6.80 8.72 15.22
CA MET A 67 -6.10 9.47 16.26
C MET A 67 -6.88 10.70 16.75
N HIS A 68 -7.84 11.21 15.97
CA HIS A 68 -8.63 12.39 16.28
C HIS A 68 -10.14 12.10 16.45
N TYR A 69 -10.58 10.90 16.08
CA TYR A 69 -11.98 10.48 16.19
C TYR A 69 -12.31 9.93 17.58
N THR A 70 -13.45 10.32 18.13
CA THR A 70 -13.95 9.77 19.41
C THR A 70 -15.15 8.84 19.17
N PRO A 71 -15.05 7.53 19.46
CA PRO A 71 -16.11 6.56 19.19
C PRO A 71 -17.18 6.55 20.29
N SER A 72 -17.89 7.66 20.50
CA SER A 72 -19.05 7.75 21.40
C SER A 72 -20.21 8.51 20.75
N ALA A 73 -21.46 8.13 21.04
CA ALA A 73 -22.64 8.78 20.44
C ALA A 73 -22.71 10.29 20.72
N GLU A 74 -22.21 10.73 21.88
CA GLU A 74 -22.23 12.14 22.31
C GLU A 74 -21.09 13.00 21.72
N ALA A 75 -19.98 12.36 21.31
CA ALA A 75 -18.78 13.07 20.84
C ALA A 75 -18.41 12.76 19.39
N ALA A 76 -18.96 11.73 18.76
CA ALA A 76 -18.60 11.32 17.40
C ALA A 76 -18.70 12.48 16.41
N PHE A 77 -19.85 13.14 16.34
CA PHE A 77 -20.04 14.27 15.42
C PHE A 77 -19.10 15.44 15.73
N ARG A 78 -18.97 15.83 17.01
CA ARG A 78 -18.08 16.90 17.44
C ARG A 78 -16.61 16.60 17.14
N SER A 79 -16.17 15.36 17.31
CA SER A 79 -14.80 14.94 17.00
C SER A 79 -14.51 15.02 15.50
N VAL A 80 -15.51 14.79 14.65
CA VAL A 80 -15.37 14.94 13.21
C VAL A 80 -15.35 16.42 12.79
N GLU A 81 -16.12 17.29 13.44
CA GLU A 81 -16.01 18.74 13.23
C GLU A 81 -14.65 19.28 13.67
N HIS A 82 -14.11 18.77 14.78
CA HIS A 82 -12.75 19.06 15.23
C HIS A 82 -11.71 18.67 14.16
N ILE A 83 -11.83 17.49 13.54
CA ILE A 83 -10.99 17.08 12.40
C ILE A 83 -11.09 18.09 11.25
N MET A 84 -12.29 18.59 10.94
CA MET A 84 -12.47 19.50 9.81
C MET A 84 -11.88 20.88 10.03
N ARG A 85 -11.94 21.40 11.26
CA ARG A 85 -11.67 22.82 11.55
C ARG A 85 -10.37 23.08 12.28
N ASP A 86 -9.95 22.14 13.14
CA ASP A 86 -8.88 22.37 14.09
C ASP A 86 -7.63 21.53 13.78
N VAL A 87 -7.79 20.37 13.11
CA VAL A 87 -6.67 19.53 12.70
C VAL A 87 -6.04 20.09 11.42
N ASN A 88 -4.72 20.27 11.43
CA ASN A 88 -3.96 20.76 10.27
C ASN A 88 -4.18 19.84 9.06
N GLY A 89 -4.81 20.37 8.01
CA GLY A 89 -5.15 19.59 6.80
C GLY A 89 -6.21 18.50 7.03
N GLY A 90 -6.87 18.46 8.19
CA GLY A 90 -7.83 17.43 8.54
C GLY A 90 -9.06 17.41 7.62
N TYR A 91 -9.46 18.55 7.06
CA TYR A 91 -10.49 18.61 6.02
C TYR A 91 -10.13 17.78 4.78
N MET A 92 -8.88 17.89 4.29
CA MET A 92 -8.41 17.17 3.12
C MET A 92 -8.31 15.68 3.41
N LEU A 93 -7.77 15.32 4.58
CA LEU A 93 -7.66 13.92 5.01
C LEU A 93 -9.04 13.26 5.14
N ARG A 94 -10.03 13.96 5.67
CA ARG A 94 -11.40 13.45 5.75
C ARG A 94 -12.00 13.24 4.35
N TYR A 95 -11.83 14.18 3.44
CA TYR A 95 -12.36 14.06 2.08
C TYR A 95 -11.63 12.99 1.24
N LEU A 96 -10.35 12.72 1.50
CA LEU A 96 -9.63 11.63 0.84
C LEU A 96 -10.03 10.24 1.37
N HIS A 97 -10.50 10.16 2.61
CA HIS A 97 -10.93 8.90 3.23
C HIS A 97 -12.39 8.54 2.92
N ALA A 98 -13.26 9.54 2.71
CA ALA A 98 -14.68 9.36 2.38
C ALA A 98 -14.88 8.77 0.98
#